data_AF-A0A948I2F6-F1
#
_entry.id   AF-A0A948I2F6-F1
#
_cell.length_a   1.000
_cell.length_b   1.000
_cell.length_c   1.000
_cell.angle_alpha   90.00
_cell.angle_beta   90.00
_cell.angle_gamma   90.00
#
_symmetry.space_group_name_H-M   'P 1'
#
loop_
_entity.id
_entity.type
_entity.pdbx_description
1 polymer ?
#
loop_
_entity_poly.entity_id
_entity_poly.type
_entity_poly.pdbx_seq_one_letter_code
_entity_poly.pdbx_strand_id
1 'polypeptide(L)'
;MSILKTLAVAVVATASVAVCNPVLAQDKANWPKTLTLGTASVGGTYFIYGQVWATLVGEKIGIPINTQQTQGPNQNIILTQQKDIDLGMTTMGVALQAWEGKGWAKEKYSNIRALFPMYDTPFHFVALKRSGIKSVKDLNGKNIGVGPKAGTPGTYFPIMFDALGIKATIRNGQASDMSSQVADGLLASFAFAAGLPIAAFSELEATNEVTFFGFTDDEIKKLQAAAPELSETVIPKA
;
A
#
# COMPACT_ATOMS: atom_id res chain seq x y z
N MET A 1 -46.47 25.31 73.88
CA MET A 1 -45.61 25.98 74.88
C MET A 1 -44.16 25.79 74.45
N SER A 2 -43.48 26.90 74.14
CA SER A 2 -42.01 27.09 74.09
C SER A 2 -41.18 26.22 73.11
N ILE A 3 -40.73 26.70 71.94
CA ILE A 3 -39.64 27.67 71.65
C ILE A 3 -38.24 27.01 71.50
N LEU A 4 -37.81 26.95 70.22
CA LEU A 4 -36.49 27.29 69.63
C LEU A 4 -35.19 26.51 69.92
N LYS A 5 -34.33 26.57 68.86
CA LYS A 5 -32.85 26.59 68.81
C LYS A 5 -32.15 25.22 68.75
N THR A 6 -31.21 24.89 67.84
CA THR A 6 -30.35 25.65 66.91
C THR A 6 -29.72 24.70 65.87
N LEU A 7 -29.44 25.24 64.67
CA LEU A 7 -28.52 24.82 63.61
C LEU A 7 -27.46 23.75 63.93
N ALA A 8 -27.34 22.77 63.02
CA ALA A 8 -26.05 22.33 62.48
C ALA A 8 -26.27 21.82 61.04
N VAL A 9 -26.16 22.72 60.06
CA VAL A 9 -26.04 22.33 58.64
C VAL A 9 -24.63 21.78 58.45
N ALA A 10 -24.50 20.46 58.36
CA ALA A 10 -23.26 19.83 57.95
C ALA A 10 -23.11 20.04 56.43
N VAL A 11 -22.36 21.06 56.05
CA VAL A 11 -21.83 21.20 54.68
C VAL A 11 -20.81 20.08 54.49
N VAL A 12 -21.24 18.98 53.87
CA VAL A 12 -20.32 17.97 53.34
C VAL A 12 -19.66 18.60 52.12
N ALA A 13 -18.49 19.22 52.35
CA ALA A 13 -17.57 19.54 51.27
C ALA A 13 -16.99 18.20 50.76
N THR A 14 -17.65 17.58 49.78
CA THR A 14 -17.04 16.53 48.98
C THR A 14 -15.88 17.14 48.20
N ALA A 15 -14.68 17.06 48.78
CA ALA A 15 -13.45 17.19 48.03
C ALA A 15 -13.43 16.07 46.99
N SER A 16 -13.75 16.41 45.75
CA SER A 16 -13.47 15.58 44.58
C SER A 16 -11.95 15.49 44.45
N VAL A 17 -11.35 14.59 45.20
CA VAL A 17 -10.01 14.09 44.93
C VAL A 17 -10.09 13.51 43.53
N ALA A 18 -9.52 14.23 42.57
CA ALA A 18 -9.23 13.68 41.26
C ALA A 18 -8.31 12.48 41.49
N VAL A 19 -8.88 11.29 41.56
CA VAL A 19 -8.12 10.05 41.57
C VAL A 19 -7.44 9.99 40.21
N CYS A 20 -6.18 10.42 40.17
CA CYS A 20 -5.24 9.97 39.15
C CYS A 20 -5.22 8.45 39.27
N ASN A 21 -6.10 7.77 38.54
CA ASN A 21 -5.95 6.34 38.32
C ASN A 21 -4.56 6.19 37.67
N PRO A 22 -3.60 5.52 38.31
CA PRO A 22 -2.40 5.13 37.59
C PRO A 22 -2.89 4.36 36.37
N VAL A 23 -2.40 4.71 35.19
CA VAL A 23 -2.61 3.94 33.97
C VAL A 23 -2.14 2.52 34.30
N LEU A 24 -3.08 1.64 34.66
CA LEU A 24 -2.78 0.26 34.97
C LEU A 24 -2.16 -0.32 33.70
N ALA A 25 -0.96 -0.90 33.85
CA ALA A 25 -0.30 -1.62 32.78
C ALA A 25 -1.30 -2.63 32.18
N GLN A 26 -1.54 -2.54 30.87
CA GLN A 26 -2.42 -3.49 30.18
C GLN A 26 -1.92 -4.91 30.44
N ASP A 27 -2.82 -5.82 30.82
CA ASP A 27 -2.50 -7.25 30.88
C ASP A 27 -2.13 -7.75 29.47
N LYS A 28 -0.87 -8.13 29.29
CA LYS A 28 -0.31 -8.61 28.02
C LYS A 28 -0.21 -10.13 27.95
N ALA A 29 -0.78 -10.88 28.91
CA ALA A 29 -0.64 -12.34 28.97
C ALA A 29 -1.08 -13.05 27.68
N ASN A 30 -2.07 -12.48 26.96
CA ASN A 30 -2.61 -13.03 25.71
C ASN A 30 -2.08 -12.34 24.44
N TRP A 31 -1.06 -11.47 24.54
CA TRP A 31 -0.49 -10.82 23.37
C TRP A 31 0.31 -11.82 22.51
N PRO A 32 0.34 -11.64 21.19
CA PRO A 32 1.17 -12.46 20.32
C PRO A 32 2.64 -12.27 20.66
N LYS A 33 3.40 -13.37 20.65
CA LYS A 33 4.86 -13.35 20.89
C LYS A 33 5.64 -12.77 19.72
N THR A 34 5.06 -12.84 18.52
CA THR A 34 5.59 -12.26 17.29
C THR A 34 4.42 -11.97 16.35
N LEU A 35 4.61 -11.05 15.41
CA LEU A 35 3.68 -10.77 14.32
C LEU A 35 4.36 -11.03 12.98
N THR A 36 3.59 -11.39 11.97
CA THR A 36 4.07 -11.49 10.58
C THR A 36 3.42 -10.41 9.70
N LEU A 37 4.25 -9.68 8.97
CA LEU A 37 3.86 -8.62 8.04
C LEU A 37 4.10 -9.04 6.59
N GLY A 38 3.04 -9.25 5.82
CA GLY A 38 3.11 -9.41 4.37
C GLY A 38 3.44 -8.10 3.67
N THR A 39 4.54 -8.08 2.91
CA THR A 39 5.06 -6.91 2.18
C THR A 39 4.77 -7.02 0.67
N ALA A 40 5.79 -6.99 -0.20
CA ALA A 40 5.65 -7.24 -1.65
C ALA A 40 7.03 -7.58 -2.24
N SER A 41 7.15 -7.58 -3.57
CA SER A 41 8.39 -7.90 -4.29
C SER A 41 9.57 -6.99 -3.96
N VAL A 42 10.78 -7.55 -4.03
CA VAL A 42 12.05 -6.81 -4.05
C VAL A 42 12.04 -5.73 -5.15
N GLY A 43 12.65 -4.59 -4.86
CA GLY A 43 12.66 -3.39 -5.72
C GLY A 43 11.41 -2.51 -5.59
N GLY A 44 10.38 -2.95 -4.86
CA GLY A 44 9.17 -2.19 -4.57
C GLY A 44 9.16 -1.55 -3.18
N THR A 45 8.32 -0.53 -3.00
CA THR A 45 8.31 0.30 -1.78
C THR A 45 7.86 -0.49 -0.54
N TYR A 46 6.92 -1.43 -0.65
CA TYR A 46 6.50 -2.28 0.48
C TYR A 46 7.63 -3.10 1.08
N PHE A 47 8.57 -3.57 0.24
CA PHE A 47 9.69 -4.37 0.69
C PHE A 47 10.55 -3.57 1.68
N ILE A 48 10.95 -2.35 1.31
CA ILE A 48 11.80 -1.49 2.13
C ILE A 48 11.00 -0.87 3.29
N TYR A 49 9.85 -0.27 2.98
CA TYR A 49 9.01 0.40 3.98
C TYR A 49 8.54 -0.59 5.06
N GLY A 50 8.13 -1.80 4.67
CA GLY A 50 7.71 -2.85 5.60
C GLY A 50 8.81 -3.29 6.55
N GLN A 51 10.05 -3.41 6.09
CA GLN A 51 11.19 -3.75 6.94
C GLN A 51 11.45 -2.66 7.98
N VAL A 52 11.53 -1.40 7.55
CA VAL A 52 11.76 -0.28 8.47
C VAL A 52 10.61 -0.13 9.46
N TRP A 53 9.37 -0.22 8.98
CA TRP A 53 8.18 -0.13 9.82
C TRP A 53 8.11 -1.27 10.85
N ALA A 54 8.37 -2.51 10.43
CA ALA A 54 8.34 -3.69 11.31
C ALA A 54 9.35 -3.56 12.45
N THR A 55 10.56 -3.10 12.16
CA THR A 55 11.59 -2.83 13.18
C THR A 55 11.13 -1.75 14.16
N LEU A 56 10.74 -0.57 13.65
CA LEU A 56 10.37 0.57 14.50
C LEU A 56 9.16 0.26 15.40
N VAL A 57 8.11 -0.35 14.83
CA VAL A 57 6.91 -0.68 15.60
C VAL A 57 7.18 -1.83 16.55
N GLY A 58 7.93 -2.85 16.11
CA GLY A 58 8.27 -3.99 16.96
C GLY A 58 9.06 -3.59 18.20
N GLU A 59 10.05 -2.71 18.04
CA GLU A 59 10.79 -2.08 19.15
C GLU A 59 9.87 -1.30 20.08
N LYS A 60 8.93 -0.52 19.51
CA LYS A 60 8.03 0.34 20.28
C LYS A 60 7.02 -0.44 21.13
N ILE A 61 6.49 -1.56 20.61
CA ILE A 61 5.46 -2.35 21.31
C ILE A 61 6.05 -3.51 22.12
N GLY A 62 7.34 -3.84 21.90
CA GLY A 62 8.02 -4.98 22.53
C GLY A 62 7.61 -6.33 21.95
N ILE A 63 7.09 -6.38 20.72
CA ILE A 63 6.73 -7.61 20.00
C ILE A 63 7.48 -7.62 18.66
N PRO A 64 8.36 -8.59 18.39
CA PRO A 64 9.03 -8.71 17.10
C PRO A 64 8.05 -8.88 15.95
N ILE A 65 8.24 -8.10 14.88
CA ILE A 65 7.45 -8.20 13.63
C ILE A 65 8.37 -8.73 12.52
N ASN A 66 8.07 -9.93 12.02
CA ASN A 66 8.81 -10.53 10.91
C ASN A 66 8.18 -10.13 9.58
N THR A 67 8.97 -9.61 8.65
CA THR A 67 8.48 -9.33 7.30
C THR A 67 8.51 -10.59 6.45
N GLN A 68 7.45 -10.81 5.68
CA GLN A 68 7.35 -11.82 4.65
C GLN A 68 7.22 -11.17 3.27
N GLN A 69 8.11 -11.51 2.35
CA GLN A 69 7.98 -11.13 0.95
C GLN A 69 6.79 -11.86 0.32
N THR A 70 5.97 -11.13 -0.43
CA THR A 70 4.80 -11.67 -1.15
C THR A 70 4.74 -11.10 -2.56
N GLN A 71 3.74 -11.52 -3.34
CA GLN A 71 3.38 -10.90 -4.62
C GLN A 71 2.66 -9.55 -4.44
N GLY A 72 2.38 -9.11 -3.21
CA GLY A 72 1.77 -7.82 -2.90
C GLY A 72 0.32 -7.90 -2.42
N PRO A 73 -0.43 -6.78 -2.52
CA PRO A 73 -1.74 -6.56 -1.89
C PRO A 73 -2.77 -7.69 -1.98
N ASN A 74 -2.99 -8.29 -3.15
CA ASN A 74 -4.04 -9.31 -3.29
C ASN A 74 -3.68 -10.55 -2.45
N GLN A 75 -2.41 -10.97 -2.51
CA GLN A 75 -1.92 -12.09 -1.70
C GLN A 75 -1.94 -11.76 -0.21
N ASN A 76 -1.53 -10.53 0.17
CA ASN A 76 -1.52 -10.10 1.57
C ASN A 76 -2.93 -10.15 2.18
N ILE A 77 -3.95 -9.72 1.45
CA ILE A 77 -5.34 -9.78 1.92
C ILE A 77 -5.79 -11.23 2.13
N ILE A 78 -5.50 -12.12 1.18
CA ILE A 78 -5.85 -13.55 1.29
C ILE A 78 -5.21 -14.15 2.55
N LEU A 79 -3.91 -13.95 2.74
CA LEU A 79 -3.17 -14.47 3.90
C LEU A 79 -3.68 -13.89 5.22
N THR A 80 -3.98 -12.59 5.25
CA THR A 80 -4.50 -11.91 6.46
C THR A 80 -5.90 -12.43 6.83
N GLN A 81 -6.78 -12.60 5.83
CA GLN A 81 -8.12 -13.18 6.02
C GLN A 81 -8.02 -14.61 6.59
N GLN A 82 -7.08 -15.40 6.07
CA GLN A 82 -6.83 -16.79 6.49
C GLN A 82 -6.11 -16.88 7.84
N LYS A 83 -5.63 -15.75 8.38
CA LYS A 83 -4.81 -15.65 9.60
C LYS A 83 -3.46 -16.37 9.48
N ASP A 84 -2.95 -16.53 8.26
CA ASP A 84 -1.61 -17.04 8.00
C ASP A 84 -0.54 -15.97 8.24
N ILE A 85 -0.93 -14.70 8.16
CA ILE A 85 -0.15 -13.53 8.60
C ILE A 85 -1.03 -12.61 9.44
N ASP A 86 -0.42 -11.84 10.34
CA ASP A 86 -1.13 -10.93 11.23
C ASP A 86 -1.42 -9.58 10.58
N LEU A 87 -0.52 -9.13 9.70
CA LEU A 87 -0.53 -7.82 9.07
C LEU A 87 -0.25 -7.97 7.58
N GLY A 88 -0.98 -7.22 6.75
CA GLY A 88 -0.78 -7.22 5.30
C GLY A 88 -0.82 -5.82 4.72
N MET A 89 0.20 -5.44 3.96
CA MET A 89 0.20 -4.16 3.25
C MET A 89 -0.72 -4.21 2.04
N THR A 90 -1.56 -3.20 1.84
CA THR A 90 -2.51 -3.15 0.73
C THR A 90 -2.75 -1.72 0.25
N THR A 91 -3.13 -1.58 -1.02
CA THR A 91 -3.60 -0.30 -1.58
C THR A 91 -5.11 -0.22 -1.44
N MET A 92 -5.66 1.00 -1.35
CA MET A 92 -7.09 1.21 -1.10
C MET A 92 -7.99 0.56 -2.16
N GLY A 93 -7.63 0.66 -3.44
CA GLY A 93 -8.42 0.05 -4.51
C GLY A 93 -8.45 -1.48 -4.44
N VAL A 94 -7.29 -2.12 -4.22
CA VAL A 94 -7.22 -3.57 -4.01
C VAL A 94 -8.03 -4.00 -2.79
N ALA A 95 -7.93 -3.27 -1.68
CA ALA A 95 -8.69 -3.54 -0.47
C ALA A 95 -10.20 -3.38 -0.67
N LEU A 96 -10.64 -2.36 -1.40
CA LEU A 96 -12.05 -2.14 -1.72
C LEU A 96 -12.61 -3.28 -2.57
N GLN A 97 -11.89 -3.66 -3.63
CA GLN A 97 -12.25 -4.82 -4.47
C GLN A 97 -12.41 -6.09 -3.63
N ALA A 98 -11.50 -6.32 -2.68
CA ALA A 98 -11.58 -7.45 -1.76
C ALA A 98 -12.79 -7.39 -0.81
N TRP A 99 -13.03 -6.22 -0.22
CA TRP A 99 -14.12 -6.02 0.73
C TRP A 99 -15.49 -6.21 0.08
N GLU A 100 -15.63 -5.75 -1.17
CA GLU A 100 -16.86 -5.89 -1.94
C GLU A 100 -17.00 -7.26 -2.64
N GLY A 101 -15.89 -7.99 -2.81
CA GLY A 101 -15.85 -9.24 -3.57
C GLY A 101 -16.03 -9.01 -5.07
N LYS A 102 -15.28 -8.04 -5.61
CA LYS A 102 -15.32 -7.64 -7.03
C LYS A 102 -13.91 -7.57 -7.62
N GLY A 103 -13.82 -7.43 -8.94
CA GLY A 103 -12.57 -7.21 -9.64
C GLY A 103 -11.63 -8.42 -9.51
N TRP A 104 -10.44 -8.22 -8.93
CA TRP A 104 -9.51 -9.33 -8.68
C TRP A 104 -10.07 -10.35 -7.68
N ALA A 105 -10.90 -9.88 -6.74
CA ALA A 105 -11.47 -10.70 -5.68
C ALA A 105 -12.74 -11.40 -6.20
N LYS A 106 -12.72 -12.74 -6.17
CA LYS A 106 -13.87 -13.58 -6.56
C LYS A 106 -14.87 -13.81 -5.43
N GLU A 107 -14.52 -13.36 -4.22
CA GLU A 107 -15.29 -13.50 -2.99
C GLU A 107 -14.99 -12.32 -2.05
N LYS A 108 -15.81 -12.14 -1.01
CA LYS A 108 -15.62 -11.07 -0.03
C LYS A 108 -14.58 -11.44 1.03
N TYR A 109 -13.63 -10.54 1.25
CA TYR A 109 -12.64 -10.62 2.33
C TYR A 109 -13.04 -9.68 3.47
N SER A 110 -14.01 -10.08 4.31
CA SER A 110 -14.60 -9.23 5.36
C SER A 110 -13.94 -9.35 6.74
N ASN A 111 -12.95 -10.23 6.91
CA ASN A 111 -12.23 -10.43 8.18
C ASN A 111 -10.93 -9.63 8.27
N ILE A 112 -10.76 -8.61 7.43
CA ILE A 112 -9.62 -7.68 7.45
C ILE A 112 -10.05 -6.34 8.04
N ARG A 113 -9.13 -5.60 8.67
CA ARG A 113 -9.35 -4.25 9.20
C ARG A 113 -8.21 -3.33 8.79
N ALA A 114 -8.54 -2.11 8.39
CA ALA A 114 -7.54 -1.08 8.15
C ALA A 114 -6.98 -0.57 9.47
N LEU A 115 -5.66 -0.40 9.55
CA LEU A 115 -4.98 0.13 10.74
C LEU A 115 -4.72 1.63 10.59
N PHE A 116 -4.03 2.03 9.52
CA PHE A 116 -3.73 3.42 9.20
C PHE A 116 -3.34 3.56 7.71
N PRO A 117 -3.53 4.74 7.09
CA PRO A 117 -3.01 5.02 5.75
C PRO A 117 -1.50 5.25 5.78
N MET A 118 -0.79 4.83 4.72
CA MET A 118 0.68 4.97 4.62
C MET A 118 1.08 6.20 3.78
N TYR A 119 1.02 6.06 2.45
CA TYR A 119 1.45 7.04 1.46
C TYR A 119 0.69 6.84 0.15
N ASP A 120 0.78 7.82 -0.75
CA ASP A 120 0.20 7.73 -2.09
C ASP A 120 0.99 6.75 -2.98
N THR A 121 0.25 5.97 -3.76
CA THR A 121 0.80 4.98 -4.70
C THR A 121 0.46 5.40 -6.13
N PRO A 122 1.27 6.26 -6.76
CA PRO A 122 1.04 6.66 -8.14
C PRO A 122 1.32 5.50 -9.12
N PHE A 123 0.60 5.50 -10.25
CA PHE A 123 0.90 4.66 -11.40
C PHE A 123 1.75 5.43 -12.38
N HIS A 124 2.91 4.88 -12.74
CA HIS A 124 3.77 5.49 -13.75
C HIS A 124 4.68 4.47 -14.43
N PHE A 125 5.40 4.96 -15.42
CA PHE A 125 6.22 4.16 -16.31
C PHE A 125 7.64 4.69 -16.32
N VAL A 126 8.58 3.78 -16.53
CA VAL A 126 9.97 4.10 -16.88
C VAL A 126 10.34 3.41 -18.18
N ALA A 127 11.04 4.11 -19.05
CA ALA A 127 11.68 3.55 -20.23
C ALA A 127 13.09 4.12 -20.38
N LEU A 128 13.95 3.44 -21.13
CA LEU A 128 15.26 3.98 -21.47
C LEU A 128 15.11 5.16 -22.44
N LYS A 129 15.81 6.26 -22.19
CA LYS A 129 15.75 7.46 -23.05
C LYS A 129 16.12 7.16 -24.51
N ARG A 130 17.08 6.25 -24.73
CA ARG A 130 17.50 5.76 -26.06
C ARG A 130 16.41 5.03 -26.85
N SER A 131 15.35 4.57 -26.19
CA SER A 131 14.21 3.90 -26.86
C SER A 131 13.25 4.88 -27.55
N GLY A 132 13.29 6.16 -27.18
CA GLY A 132 12.34 7.18 -27.65
C GLY A 132 10.92 7.07 -27.06
N ILE A 133 10.65 6.11 -26.18
CA ILE A 133 9.35 5.91 -25.52
C ILE A 133 9.15 7.00 -24.47
N LYS A 134 8.05 7.74 -24.60
CA LYS A 134 7.74 8.88 -23.71
C LYS A 134 6.26 8.99 -23.34
N SER A 135 5.42 8.08 -23.82
CA SER A 135 3.98 8.10 -23.61
C SER A 135 3.39 6.69 -23.58
N VAL A 136 2.20 6.56 -22.99
CA VAL A 136 1.46 5.29 -22.92
C VAL A 136 1.14 4.74 -24.32
N LYS A 137 0.88 5.63 -25.29
CA LYS A 137 0.61 5.26 -26.69
C LYS A 137 1.79 4.54 -27.35
N ASP A 138 3.03 4.91 -27.00
CA ASP A 138 4.25 4.31 -27.57
C ASP A 138 4.45 2.84 -27.16
N LEU A 139 3.70 2.38 -26.15
CA LEU A 139 3.73 1.01 -25.65
C LEU A 139 2.93 0.03 -26.52
N ASN A 140 2.16 0.52 -27.48
CA ASN A 140 1.32 -0.33 -28.32
C ASN A 140 2.17 -1.33 -29.13
N GLY A 141 1.84 -2.62 -29.03
CA GLY A 141 2.58 -3.71 -29.66
C GLY A 141 3.94 -4.04 -29.03
N LYS A 142 4.27 -3.46 -27.86
CA LYS A 142 5.55 -3.72 -27.15
C LYS A 142 5.38 -4.74 -26.02
N ASN A 143 6.51 -5.34 -25.61
CA ASN A 143 6.58 -6.14 -24.38
C ASN A 143 6.89 -5.20 -23.20
N ILE A 144 5.98 -5.14 -22.23
CA ILE A 144 6.05 -4.22 -21.10
C ILE A 144 6.14 -5.01 -19.80
N GLY A 145 7.12 -4.68 -18.97
CA GLY A 145 7.22 -5.19 -17.61
C GLY A 145 6.14 -4.60 -16.73
N VAL A 146 5.54 -5.43 -15.89
CA VAL A 146 4.61 -5.03 -14.84
C VAL A 146 5.06 -5.74 -13.56
N GLY A 147 4.79 -5.12 -12.42
CA GLY A 147 4.98 -5.77 -11.13
C GLY A 147 4.24 -7.12 -11.01
N PRO A 148 4.36 -7.80 -9.87
CA PRO A 148 3.74 -9.10 -9.68
C PRO A 148 2.24 -9.12 -10.01
N LYS A 149 1.76 -10.28 -10.50
CA LYS A 149 0.36 -10.44 -10.95
C LYS A 149 -0.66 -10.17 -9.83
N ALA A 150 -0.33 -10.53 -8.59
CA ALA A 150 -1.17 -10.29 -7.40
C ALA A 150 -0.85 -8.96 -6.69
N GLY A 151 -0.04 -8.09 -7.31
CA GLY A 151 0.21 -6.75 -6.84
C GLY A 151 -0.77 -5.72 -7.41
N THR A 152 -0.77 -4.50 -6.89
CA THR A 152 -1.50 -3.36 -7.47
C THR A 152 -1.22 -3.18 -8.98
N PRO A 153 0.04 -3.22 -9.45
CA PRO A 153 0.34 -3.07 -10.88
C PRO A 153 -0.30 -4.20 -11.72
N GLY A 154 -0.16 -5.45 -11.27
CA GLY A 154 -0.74 -6.61 -11.94
C GLY A 154 -2.27 -6.62 -11.97
N THR A 155 -2.90 -5.96 -11.00
CA THR A 155 -4.36 -5.80 -10.93
C THR A 155 -4.85 -4.73 -11.91
N TYR A 156 -4.20 -3.56 -11.93
CA TYR A 156 -4.74 -2.38 -12.61
C TYR A 156 -4.22 -2.15 -14.03
N PHE A 157 -2.94 -2.44 -14.34
CA PHE A 157 -2.43 -2.17 -15.70
C PHE A 157 -3.17 -2.93 -16.82
N PRO A 158 -3.62 -4.19 -16.64
CA PRO A 158 -4.46 -4.84 -17.64
C PRO A 158 -5.77 -4.08 -17.91
N ILE A 159 -6.43 -3.60 -16.85
CA ILE A 159 -7.69 -2.83 -16.93
C ILE A 159 -7.42 -1.48 -17.62
N MET A 160 -6.33 -0.81 -17.21
CA MET A 160 -5.94 0.48 -17.77
C MET A 160 -5.61 0.38 -19.26
N PHE A 161 -4.84 -0.63 -19.66
CA PHE A 161 -4.50 -0.84 -21.07
C PHE A 161 -5.73 -1.19 -21.91
N ASP A 162 -6.65 -2.00 -21.38
CA ASP A 162 -7.90 -2.30 -22.08
C ASP A 162 -8.76 -1.05 -22.28
N ALA A 163 -8.97 -0.27 -21.22
CA ALA A 163 -9.75 0.99 -21.26
C ALA A 163 -9.15 2.04 -22.21
N LEU A 164 -7.82 2.05 -22.36
CA LEU A 164 -7.11 2.96 -23.27
C LEU A 164 -6.90 2.38 -24.68
N GLY A 165 -7.27 1.11 -24.92
CA GLY A 165 -7.07 0.43 -26.19
C GLY A 165 -5.60 0.10 -26.51
N ILE A 166 -4.73 0.04 -25.50
CA ILE A 166 -3.30 -0.26 -25.66
C ILE A 166 -3.08 -1.77 -25.76
N LYS A 167 -2.52 -2.22 -26.87
CA LYS A 167 -2.23 -3.65 -27.14
C LYS A 167 -0.78 -3.99 -26.80
N ALA A 168 -0.40 -3.82 -25.54
CA ALA A 168 0.89 -4.23 -25.01
C ALA A 168 0.86 -5.68 -24.51
N THR A 169 1.98 -6.39 -24.65
CA THR A 169 2.17 -7.72 -24.04
C THR A 169 2.75 -7.55 -22.65
N ILE A 170 1.97 -7.86 -21.62
CA ILE A 170 2.39 -7.75 -20.22
C ILE A 170 3.28 -8.93 -19.82
N ARG A 171 4.41 -8.62 -19.19
CA ARG A 171 5.26 -9.58 -18.47
C ARG A 171 5.25 -9.21 -16.99
N ASN A 172 4.72 -10.07 -16.14
CA ASN A 172 4.71 -9.85 -14.69
C ASN A 172 5.98 -10.43 -14.05
N GLY A 173 6.56 -9.73 -13.09
CA GLY A 173 7.66 -10.24 -12.28
C GLY A 173 7.98 -9.35 -11.09
N GLN A 174 9.06 -9.66 -10.37
CA GLN A 174 9.54 -8.79 -9.29
C GLN A 174 9.98 -7.45 -9.86
N ALA A 175 9.84 -6.37 -9.08
CA ALA A 175 10.17 -5.03 -9.56
C ALA A 175 11.66 -4.91 -9.94
N SER A 176 12.56 -5.52 -9.17
CA SER A 176 13.99 -5.63 -9.51
C SER A 176 14.19 -6.31 -10.88
N ASP A 177 13.52 -7.43 -11.12
CA ASP A 177 13.67 -8.22 -12.35
C ASP A 177 13.12 -7.48 -13.59
N MET A 178 12.00 -6.78 -13.43
CA MET A 178 11.43 -5.95 -14.50
C MET A 178 12.34 -4.77 -14.84
N SER A 179 12.94 -4.14 -13.83
CA SER A 179 13.88 -3.03 -14.03
C SER A 179 15.15 -3.49 -14.74
N SER A 180 15.77 -4.60 -14.31
CA SER A 180 16.94 -5.17 -14.98
C SER A 180 16.64 -5.54 -16.44
N GLN A 181 15.48 -6.13 -16.72
CA GLN A 181 15.09 -6.45 -18.10
C GLN A 181 14.85 -5.21 -18.97
N VAL A 182 14.46 -4.07 -18.39
CA VAL A 182 14.43 -2.79 -19.12
C VAL A 182 15.86 -2.32 -19.39
N ALA A 183 16.77 -2.39 -18.42
CA ALA A 183 18.18 -2.02 -18.61
C ALA A 183 18.83 -2.79 -19.77
N ASP A 184 18.54 -4.09 -19.84
CA ASP A 184 19.01 -5.02 -20.88
C ASP A 184 18.29 -4.85 -22.23
N GLY A 185 17.23 -4.05 -22.30
CA GLY A 185 16.42 -3.83 -23.51
C GLY A 185 15.50 -5.00 -23.89
N LEU A 186 15.30 -5.96 -22.98
CA LEU A 186 14.38 -7.09 -23.17
C LEU A 186 12.91 -6.66 -23.01
N LEU A 187 12.66 -5.65 -22.18
CA LEU A 187 11.36 -4.99 -22.01
C LEU A 187 11.46 -3.54 -22.47
N ALA A 188 10.44 -3.07 -23.18
CA ALA A 188 10.43 -1.72 -23.73
C ALA A 188 10.21 -0.64 -22.66
N SER A 189 9.47 -0.99 -21.61
CA SER A 189 9.19 -0.12 -20.45
C SER A 189 8.82 -1.00 -19.26
N PHE A 190 8.95 -0.44 -18.06
CA PHE A 190 8.42 -1.00 -16.83
C PHE A 190 7.31 -0.09 -16.28
N ALA A 191 6.09 -0.62 -16.26
CA ALA A 191 4.90 0.00 -15.70
C ALA A 191 4.71 -0.47 -14.25
N PHE A 192 4.68 0.47 -13.30
CA PHE A 192 4.61 0.12 -11.89
C PHE A 192 3.73 1.07 -11.08
N ALA A 193 3.38 0.63 -9.88
CA ALA A 193 2.56 1.35 -8.92
C ALA A 193 3.11 1.08 -7.52
N ALA A 194 3.89 2.02 -7.00
CA ALA A 194 4.45 1.97 -5.66
C ALA A 194 4.70 3.39 -5.12
N GLY A 195 4.95 3.52 -3.82
CA GLY A 195 5.28 4.82 -3.22
C GLY A 195 6.62 5.36 -3.71
N LEU A 196 6.74 6.67 -3.80
CA LEU A 196 7.95 7.34 -4.28
C LEU A 196 8.96 7.57 -3.14
N PRO A 197 10.28 7.52 -3.43
CA PRO A 197 10.90 7.00 -4.65
C PRO A 197 10.79 5.47 -4.75
N ILE A 198 10.71 4.95 -5.98
CA ILE A 198 10.68 3.49 -6.23
C ILE A 198 12.11 3.00 -6.39
N ALA A 199 12.56 2.10 -5.50
CA ALA A 199 13.94 1.60 -5.48
C ALA A 199 14.40 1.05 -6.84
N ALA A 200 13.60 0.19 -7.48
CA ALA A 200 13.93 -0.36 -8.79
C ALA A 200 14.07 0.71 -9.89
N PHE A 201 13.35 1.84 -9.80
CA PHE A 201 13.45 2.95 -10.74
C PHE A 201 14.69 3.79 -10.46
N SER A 202 14.98 4.07 -9.19
CA SER A 202 16.19 4.77 -8.77
C SER A 202 17.46 4.00 -9.16
N GLU A 203 17.47 2.67 -9.03
CA GLU A 203 18.58 1.81 -9.47
C GLU A 203 18.79 1.87 -10.99
N LEU A 204 17.69 1.88 -11.76
CA LEU A 204 17.75 2.01 -13.22
C LEU A 204 18.31 3.37 -13.64
N GLU A 205 17.79 4.45 -13.05
CA GLU A 205 18.22 5.82 -13.33
C GLU A 205 19.68 6.06 -12.93
N ALA A 206 20.16 5.41 -11.87
CA ALA A 206 21.56 5.52 -11.43
C ALA A 206 22.57 4.96 -12.46
N THR A 207 22.12 4.08 -13.37
CA THR A 207 22.99 3.40 -14.34
C THR A 207 22.63 3.67 -15.79
N ASN A 208 21.47 4.27 -16.06
CA ASN A 208 20.95 4.52 -17.40
C ASN A 208 20.24 5.88 -17.48
N GLU A 209 20.32 6.54 -18.64
CA GLU A 209 19.40 7.64 -18.94
C GLU A 209 17.99 7.10 -19.19
N VAL A 210 17.03 7.54 -18.37
CA VAL A 210 15.64 7.09 -18.41
C VAL A 210 14.68 8.22 -18.76
N THR A 211 13.45 7.85 -19.09
CA THR A 211 12.31 8.75 -19.24
C THR A 211 11.19 8.18 -18.38
N PHE A 212 10.74 8.99 -17.41
CA PHE A 212 9.51 8.74 -16.66
C PHE A 212 8.34 9.40 -17.38
N PHE A 213 7.21 8.72 -17.43
CA PHE A 213 5.98 9.26 -17.96
C PHE A 213 4.78 8.68 -17.23
N GLY A 214 3.68 9.42 -17.24
CA GLY A 214 2.41 9.03 -16.66
C GLY A 214 1.30 9.05 -17.72
N PHE A 215 0.07 9.12 -17.24
CA PHE A 215 -1.11 9.29 -18.06
C PHE A 215 -1.38 10.78 -18.31
N THR A 216 -1.96 11.09 -19.47
CA THR A 216 -2.54 12.40 -19.77
C THR A 216 -3.89 12.60 -19.07
N ASP A 217 -4.35 13.83 -18.91
CA ASP A 217 -5.65 14.13 -18.27
C ASP A 217 -6.83 13.39 -18.91
N ASP A 218 -6.82 13.24 -20.24
CA ASP A 218 -7.87 12.53 -20.96
C ASP A 218 -7.78 11.01 -20.77
N GLU A 219 -6.57 10.46 -20.63
CA GLU A 219 -6.39 9.06 -20.23
C GLU A 219 -6.86 8.86 -18.78
N ILE A 220 -6.49 9.75 -17.85
CA ILE A 220 -6.92 9.69 -16.44
C ILE A 220 -8.45 9.65 -16.32
N LYS A 221 -9.18 10.52 -17.04
CA LYS A 221 -10.65 10.51 -17.04
C LYS A 221 -11.23 9.17 -17.51
N LYS A 222 -10.67 8.57 -18.55
CA LYS A 222 -11.09 7.24 -19.03
C LYS A 222 -10.80 6.15 -18.00
N LEU A 223 -9.65 6.23 -17.34
CA LEU A 223 -9.24 5.28 -16.31
C LEU A 223 -10.14 5.36 -15.07
N GLN A 224 -10.51 6.57 -14.63
CA GLN A 224 -11.45 6.77 -13.52
C GLN A 224 -12.85 6.25 -13.86
N ALA A 225 -13.29 6.33 -15.12
CA ALA A 225 -14.54 5.72 -15.54
C ALA A 225 -14.48 4.18 -15.52
N ALA A 226 -13.33 3.59 -15.87
CA ALA A 226 -13.14 2.14 -15.90
C ALA A 226 -12.87 1.52 -14.51
N ALA A 227 -12.21 2.26 -13.62
CA ALA A 227 -11.89 1.89 -12.26
C ALA A 227 -12.15 3.08 -11.31
N PRO A 228 -13.42 3.27 -10.86
CA PRO A 228 -13.84 4.43 -10.07
C PRO A 228 -13.12 4.62 -8.73
N GLU A 229 -12.44 3.59 -8.24
CA GLU A 229 -11.62 3.65 -7.02
C GLU A 229 -10.26 4.32 -7.20
N LEU A 230 -9.87 4.64 -8.44
CA LEU A 230 -8.63 5.37 -8.72
C LEU A 230 -8.81 6.88 -8.52
N SER A 231 -7.84 7.50 -7.85
CA SER A 231 -7.75 8.95 -7.69
C SER A 231 -6.64 9.55 -8.54
N GLU A 232 -6.81 10.80 -8.95
CA GLU A 232 -5.76 11.58 -9.59
C GLU A 232 -4.67 11.94 -8.57
N THR A 233 -3.41 11.95 -9.02
CA THR A 233 -2.28 12.48 -8.25
C THR A 233 -1.21 12.97 -9.21
N VAL A 234 -0.36 13.88 -8.75
CA VAL A 234 0.77 14.44 -9.51
C VAL A 234 2.05 13.95 -8.88
N ILE A 235 2.88 13.28 -9.69
CA ILE A 235 4.26 12.96 -9.29
C ILE A 235 5.07 14.26 -9.40
N PRO A 236 5.63 14.78 -8.30
CA PRO A 236 6.47 15.99 -8.35
C PRO A 236 7.68 15.75 -9.26
N LYS A 237 8.15 16.81 -9.91
CA LYS A 237 9.47 16.77 -10.54
C LYS A 237 10.52 16.52 -9.46
N ALA A 238 11.45 15.62 -9.75
CA ALA A 238 12.64 15.40 -8.93
C ALA A 238 13.51 16.66 -8.87
#